data_AF-A0A2S7JIF5-F1
#
_entry.id   AF-A0A2S7JIF5-F1
#
_cell.length_a   1.000
_cell.length_b   1.000
_cell.length_c   1.000
_cell.angle_alpha   90.00
_cell.angle_beta   90.00
_cell.angle_gamma   90.00
#
_symmetry.space_group_name_H-M   'P 1'
#
loop_
_entity.id
_entity.type
_entity.pdbx_description
1 polymer ?
#
loop_
_entity_poly.entity_id
_entity_poly.type
_entity_poly.pdbx_seq_one_letter_code
_entity_poly.pdbx_strand_id
1 'polypeptide(L)'
;MPCFRTDEQKLYVLTVVSPATWKMVIDLSAAVGKVANADLLDGIDSTGFALAGHNHDAAYAALGHNHNATYLGITAKAADADKLDGLDSTAFVRSVNGNGPDANGNSTVPIDLSSRVAKTGDTMSGTLTVPRLQISSTANYLDMVDQDWGTRFLHHNQGLMGFLKSDGNWDMYMNNSGQMWTANYGWLHDYFFSTIANCFIGNCPGNTGNCSPVSNNATSVVSNCGSASFVRDELVDNGSQIAVRRTQYNFNCNCNCNCDCYC
;
A
#
# COMPACT_ATOMS: atom_id res chain seq x y z
N MET A 1 -42.36 -124.98 4.41
CA MET A 1 -41.85 -123.63 4.72
C MET A 1 -42.80 -122.61 4.08
N PRO A 2 -43.23 -121.56 4.81
CA PRO A 2 -44.06 -120.51 4.22
C PRO A 2 -43.27 -119.75 3.15
N CYS A 3 -43.89 -119.49 2.00
CA CYS A 3 -43.31 -118.66 0.95
C CYS A 3 -43.66 -117.20 1.22
N PHE A 4 -42.67 -116.31 1.12
CA PHE A 4 -42.84 -114.87 1.30
C PHE A 4 -42.56 -114.14 -0.01
N ARG A 5 -43.26 -113.02 -0.24
CA ARG A 5 -42.91 -112.05 -1.26
C ARG A 5 -42.95 -110.65 -0.67
N THR A 6 -42.16 -109.76 -1.22
CA THR A 6 -42.20 -108.33 -0.92
C THR A 6 -42.62 -107.57 -2.17
N ASP A 7 -43.42 -106.53 -1.99
CA ASP A 7 -43.82 -105.60 -3.05
C ASP A 7 -44.17 -104.25 -2.42
N GLU A 8 -43.70 -103.14 -2.97
CA GLU A 8 -43.93 -101.77 -2.48
C GLU A 8 -43.81 -101.61 -0.94
N GLN A 9 -42.74 -102.14 -0.34
CA GLN A 9 -42.50 -102.10 1.11
C GLN A 9 -43.57 -102.81 1.96
N LYS A 10 -44.38 -103.69 1.35
CA LYS A 10 -45.30 -104.60 2.01
C LYS A 10 -44.76 -106.02 1.97
N LEU A 11 -44.91 -106.75 3.09
CA LEU A 11 -44.56 -108.16 3.20
C LEU A 11 -45.84 -109.00 3.10
N TYR A 12 -45.82 -110.01 2.23
CA TYR A 12 -46.91 -110.94 2.04
C TYR A 12 -46.46 -112.38 2.28
N VAL A 13 -47.36 -113.21 2.82
CA VAL A 13 -47.16 -114.66 2.94
C VAL A 13 -48.15 -115.42 2.04
N LEU A 14 -47.68 -116.46 1.37
CA LEU A 14 -48.50 -117.28 0.47
C LEU A 14 -49.46 -118.15 1.30
N THR A 15 -50.76 -118.03 1.04
CA THR A 15 -51.82 -118.74 1.76
C THR A 15 -52.41 -119.90 0.97
N VAL A 16 -52.45 -119.82 -0.37
CA VAL A 16 -52.89 -120.91 -1.27
C VAL A 16 -51.94 -120.94 -2.47
N VAL A 17 -51.60 -122.13 -2.97
CA VAL A 17 -50.60 -122.31 -4.04
C VAL A 17 -51.19 -122.40 -5.45
N SER A 18 -52.50 -122.65 -5.61
CA SER A 18 -53.18 -122.67 -6.92
C SER A 18 -54.69 -122.40 -6.81
N PRO A 19 -55.20 -121.25 -7.30
CA PRO A 19 -54.41 -120.09 -7.70
C PRO A 19 -53.65 -119.49 -6.50
N ALA A 20 -52.51 -118.86 -6.76
CA ALA A 20 -51.69 -118.27 -5.71
C ALA A 20 -52.42 -117.12 -5.00
N THR A 21 -52.70 -117.24 -3.69
CA THR A 21 -53.26 -116.16 -2.87
C THR A 21 -52.25 -115.70 -1.83
N TRP A 22 -52.15 -114.39 -1.64
CA TRP A 22 -51.13 -113.77 -0.78
C TRP A 22 -51.81 -112.89 0.27
N LYS A 23 -51.51 -113.14 1.54
CA LYS A 23 -51.98 -112.30 2.65
C LYS A 23 -50.89 -111.32 3.04
N MET A 24 -51.23 -110.03 3.05
CA MET A 24 -50.35 -108.99 3.60
C MET A 24 -50.21 -109.20 5.10
N VAL A 25 -48.98 -109.25 5.59
CA VAL A 25 -48.67 -109.45 7.00
C VAL A 25 -47.99 -108.25 7.64
N ILE A 26 -47.32 -107.40 6.85
CA ILE A 26 -46.75 -106.15 7.32
C ILE A 26 -46.86 -105.10 6.19
N ASP A 27 -47.27 -103.88 6.54
CA ASP A 27 -47.29 -102.71 5.65
C ASP A 27 -46.36 -101.62 6.22
N LEU A 28 -45.21 -101.39 5.58
CA LEU A 28 -44.29 -100.31 5.94
C LEU A 28 -44.46 -99.06 5.06
N SER A 29 -45.39 -99.07 4.10
CA SER A 29 -45.57 -97.94 3.18
C SER A 29 -46.01 -96.65 3.88
N ALA A 30 -46.66 -96.76 5.04
CA ALA A 30 -47.06 -95.61 5.86
C ALA A 30 -45.88 -94.88 6.52
N ALA A 31 -44.72 -95.52 6.71
CA ALA A 31 -43.55 -94.92 7.34
C ALA A 31 -42.79 -93.94 6.41
N VAL A 32 -43.12 -93.93 5.12
CA VAL A 32 -42.50 -93.07 4.09
C VAL A 32 -43.47 -91.98 3.59
N GLY A 33 -44.68 -91.92 4.15
CA GLY A 33 -45.68 -90.90 3.85
C GLY A 33 -45.49 -89.62 4.67
N LYS A 34 -46.18 -88.54 4.27
CA LYS A 34 -46.22 -87.28 5.03
C LYS A 34 -46.71 -87.57 6.46
N VAL A 35 -45.82 -87.39 7.43
CA VAL A 35 -46.16 -87.46 8.85
C VAL A 35 -47.04 -86.27 9.25
N ALA A 36 -47.96 -86.48 10.21
CA ALA A 36 -48.91 -85.46 10.65
C ALA A 36 -48.23 -84.29 11.39
N ASN A 37 -47.12 -84.57 12.07
CA ASN A 37 -46.30 -83.60 12.76
C ASN A 37 -44.83 -84.04 12.70
N ALA A 38 -43.91 -83.09 12.72
CA ALA A 38 -42.50 -83.32 12.91
C ALA A 38 -42.04 -82.43 14.08
N ASP A 39 -41.30 -83.00 15.02
CA ASP A 39 -40.71 -82.26 16.14
C ASP A 39 -39.63 -81.27 15.65
N LEU A 40 -38.86 -81.73 14.66
CA LEU A 40 -37.83 -80.96 13.99
C LEU A 40 -38.12 -80.89 12.49
N LEU A 41 -37.91 -79.72 11.89
CA LEU A 41 -37.86 -79.54 10.45
C LEU A 41 -36.39 -79.38 10.05
N ASP A 42 -35.86 -80.32 9.26
CA ASP A 42 -34.45 -80.37 8.84
C ASP A 42 -33.45 -80.28 10.02
N GLY A 43 -33.83 -80.83 11.18
CA GLY A 43 -33.01 -80.81 12.40
C GLY A 43 -33.10 -79.52 13.21
N ILE A 44 -33.99 -78.60 12.84
CA ILE A 44 -34.23 -77.34 13.55
C ILE A 44 -35.54 -77.44 14.33
N ASP A 45 -35.48 -77.11 15.63
CA ASP A 45 -36.66 -77.01 16.50
C ASP A 45 -37.57 -75.86 16.06
N SER A 46 -38.86 -75.98 16.34
CA SER A 46 -39.84 -74.93 16.01
C SER A 46 -39.49 -73.53 16.54
N THR A 47 -38.74 -73.42 17.65
CA THR A 47 -38.24 -72.15 18.20
C THR A 47 -37.12 -71.50 17.37
N GLY A 48 -36.48 -72.24 16.47
CA GLY A 48 -35.48 -71.73 15.54
C GLY A 48 -36.09 -71.01 14.33
N PHE A 49 -37.41 -71.14 14.12
CA PHE A 49 -38.14 -70.39 13.10
C PHE A 49 -38.88 -69.24 13.77
N ALA A 50 -38.73 -68.05 13.21
CA ALA A 50 -39.41 -66.89 13.75
C ALA A 50 -40.87 -66.83 13.26
N LEU A 51 -41.79 -66.46 14.17
CA LEU A 51 -43.23 -66.35 13.87
C LEU A 51 -43.47 -65.42 12.68
N ALA A 52 -44.50 -65.70 11.88
CA ALA A 52 -44.87 -64.99 10.64
C ALA A 52 -45.15 -63.47 10.76
N GLY A 53 -44.89 -62.86 11.93
CA GLY A 53 -45.04 -61.43 12.22
C GLY A 53 -43.78 -60.72 12.69
N HIS A 54 -42.57 -61.30 12.60
CA HIS A 54 -41.35 -60.52 12.80
C HIS A 54 -40.95 -59.84 11.48
N ASN A 55 -40.89 -58.52 11.48
CA ASN A 55 -40.44 -57.72 10.34
C ASN A 55 -39.00 -57.23 10.58
N HIS A 56 -38.23 -57.11 9.51
CA HIS A 56 -36.82 -56.69 9.55
C HIS A 56 -36.69 -55.15 9.65
N ASP A 57 -37.76 -54.47 10.06
CA ASP A 57 -37.99 -53.06 9.78
C ASP A 57 -37.45 -52.15 10.91
N ALA A 58 -37.22 -52.72 12.09
CA ALA A 58 -36.79 -51.96 13.27
C ALA A 58 -35.29 -52.07 13.58
N ALA A 59 -34.56 -53.01 12.95
CA ALA A 59 -33.17 -53.33 13.31
C ALA A 59 -32.12 -52.98 12.24
N TYR A 60 -32.52 -52.68 10.99
CA TYR A 60 -31.59 -52.29 9.93
C TYR A 60 -31.95 -50.90 9.38
N ALA A 61 -30.96 -50.01 9.35
CA ALA A 61 -31.12 -48.66 8.81
C ALA A 61 -31.54 -48.72 7.33
N ALA A 62 -32.51 -47.88 6.95
CA ALA A 62 -33.10 -47.89 5.61
C ALA A 62 -32.03 -47.78 4.50
N LEU A 63 -32.24 -48.48 3.39
CA LEU A 63 -31.29 -48.62 2.27
C LEU A 63 -30.84 -47.27 1.65
N GLY A 64 -31.53 -46.16 1.96
CA GLY A 64 -31.21 -44.82 1.49
C GLY A 64 -31.00 -43.78 2.61
N HIS A 65 -30.84 -44.19 3.87
CA HIS A 65 -30.48 -43.20 4.89
C HIS A 65 -29.10 -42.63 4.55
N ASN A 66 -29.04 -41.31 4.41
CA ASN A 66 -27.78 -40.61 4.26
C ASN A 66 -27.61 -39.67 5.43
N HIS A 67 -26.35 -39.39 5.69
CA HIS A 67 -25.89 -38.62 6.81
C HIS A 67 -25.72 -37.14 6.46
N ASN A 68 -26.22 -36.70 5.28
CA ASN A 68 -25.95 -35.38 4.73
C ASN A 68 -26.53 -34.24 5.59
N ALA A 69 -27.56 -34.52 6.38
CA ALA A 69 -28.13 -33.55 7.33
C ALA A 69 -27.41 -33.54 8.69
N THR A 70 -26.69 -34.62 9.04
CA THR A 70 -26.02 -34.77 10.34
C THR A 70 -24.53 -34.45 10.26
N TYR A 71 -23.90 -34.66 9.10
CA TYR A 71 -22.48 -34.48 8.89
C TYR A 71 -22.21 -33.39 7.87
N LEU A 72 -21.15 -32.63 8.13
CA LEU A 72 -20.66 -31.63 7.20
C LEU A 72 -20.03 -32.31 5.98
N GLY A 73 -20.43 -31.92 4.77
CA GLY A 73 -19.81 -32.39 3.54
C GLY A 73 -18.36 -31.91 3.40
N ILE A 74 -17.52 -32.66 2.67
CA ILE A 74 -16.07 -32.39 2.52
C ILE A 74 -15.78 -30.96 2.00
N THR A 75 -16.66 -30.43 1.16
CA THR A 75 -16.54 -29.07 0.58
C THR A 75 -17.54 -28.08 1.16
N ALA A 76 -18.32 -28.48 2.17
CA ALA A 76 -19.31 -27.62 2.79
C ALA A 76 -18.66 -26.66 3.80
N LYS A 77 -19.24 -25.48 3.97
CA LYS A 77 -18.77 -24.49 4.94
C LYS A 77 -19.07 -24.93 6.36
N ALA A 78 -18.04 -25.12 7.18
CA ALA A 78 -18.20 -25.39 8.60
C ALA A 78 -18.84 -24.18 9.33
N ALA A 79 -19.58 -24.47 10.41
CA ALA A 79 -20.14 -23.42 11.26
C ALA A 79 -19.05 -22.64 12.00
N ASP A 80 -17.98 -23.34 12.41
CA ASP A 80 -16.84 -22.78 13.12
C ASP A 80 -15.60 -23.67 12.89
N ALA A 81 -14.42 -23.15 13.21
CA ALA A 81 -13.16 -23.89 13.19
C ALA A 81 -12.23 -23.38 14.30
N ASP A 82 -11.71 -24.30 15.11
CA ASP A 82 -10.70 -23.97 16.14
C ASP A 82 -9.42 -23.40 15.54
N LYS A 83 -9.10 -23.81 14.29
CA LYS A 83 -7.88 -23.43 13.58
C LYS A 83 -8.15 -23.08 12.13
N LEU A 84 -7.48 -22.04 11.65
CA LEU A 84 -7.39 -21.68 10.24
C LEU A 84 -5.98 -22.02 9.75
N ASP A 85 -5.86 -22.92 8.78
CA ASP A 85 -4.56 -23.38 8.24
C ASP A 85 -3.59 -23.90 9.32
N GLY A 86 -4.14 -24.52 10.38
CA GLY A 86 -3.36 -25.03 11.51
C GLY A 86 -2.96 -23.98 12.55
N LEU A 87 -3.30 -22.71 12.32
CA LEU A 87 -3.06 -21.60 13.23
C LEU A 87 -4.28 -21.34 14.12
N ASP A 88 -4.02 -21.12 15.41
CA ASP A 88 -5.03 -20.69 16.39
C ASP A 88 -5.46 -19.24 16.11
N SER A 89 -6.68 -18.87 16.50
CA SER A 89 -7.21 -17.51 16.34
C SER A 89 -6.31 -16.40 16.93
N THR A 90 -5.50 -16.72 17.95
CA THR A 90 -4.51 -15.82 18.57
C THR A 90 -3.32 -15.50 17.69
N ALA A 91 -3.07 -16.28 16.63
CA ALA A 91 -2.03 -15.98 15.63
C ALA A 91 -2.43 -14.85 14.68
N PHE A 92 -3.71 -14.47 14.66
CA PHE A 92 -4.23 -13.44 13.76
C PHE A 92 -4.60 -12.18 14.53
N VAL A 93 -4.43 -11.04 13.86
CA VAL A 93 -4.92 -9.75 14.36
C VAL A 93 -6.44 -9.73 14.21
N ARG A 94 -7.17 -9.65 15.33
CA ARG A 94 -8.64 -9.71 15.35
C ARG A 94 -9.34 -8.58 14.60
N SER A 95 -8.71 -7.42 14.48
CA SER A 95 -9.23 -6.28 13.72
C SER A 95 -8.10 -5.33 13.36
N VAL A 96 -8.10 -4.82 12.12
CA VAL A 96 -7.25 -3.69 11.74
C VAL A 96 -7.80 -2.43 12.41
N ASN A 97 -6.93 -1.69 13.12
CA ASN A 97 -7.25 -0.56 14.00
C ASN A 97 -7.84 -0.93 15.38
N GLY A 98 -7.61 -2.16 15.85
CA GLY A 98 -7.87 -2.58 17.24
C GLY A 98 -6.60 -2.93 18.02
N ASN A 99 -6.75 -3.53 19.20
CA ASN A 99 -5.63 -4.10 19.95
C ASN A 99 -5.34 -5.53 19.47
N GLY A 100 -4.11 -5.82 19.08
CA GLY A 100 -3.56 -7.16 18.92
C GLY A 100 -3.28 -7.89 20.25
N PRO A 101 -2.97 -9.20 20.14
CA PRO A 101 -2.66 -10.05 21.29
C PRO A 101 -1.33 -9.66 21.95
N ASP A 102 -1.29 -9.60 23.29
CA ASP A 102 -0.05 -9.60 24.07
C ASP A 102 0.54 -11.00 24.21
N ALA A 103 1.64 -11.13 24.97
CA ALA A 103 2.29 -12.42 25.26
C ALA A 103 1.37 -13.44 25.94
N ASN A 104 0.21 -13.00 26.47
CA ASN A 104 -0.80 -13.82 27.12
C ASN A 104 -2.05 -14.01 26.23
N GLY A 105 -2.03 -13.56 24.97
CA GLY A 105 -3.12 -13.69 24.01
C GLY A 105 -4.23 -12.64 24.16
N ASN A 106 -4.09 -11.70 25.10
CA ASN A 106 -5.11 -10.71 25.40
C ASN A 106 -5.06 -9.52 24.43
N SER A 107 -6.21 -8.98 24.01
CA SER A 107 -6.28 -7.84 23.05
C SER A 107 -5.87 -6.53 23.72
N THR A 108 -4.58 -6.35 24.02
CA THR A 108 -4.10 -5.17 24.75
C THR A 108 -3.07 -4.36 23.96
N VAL A 109 -2.37 -4.95 22.99
CA VAL A 109 -1.33 -4.26 22.20
C VAL A 109 -1.98 -3.47 21.08
N PRO A 110 -2.05 -2.12 21.10
CA PRO A 110 -2.62 -1.38 19.98
C PRO A 110 -1.85 -1.69 18.69
N ILE A 111 -2.52 -2.27 17.68
CA ILE A 111 -1.91 -2.50 16.37
C ILE A 111 -2.28 -1.33 15.48
N ASP A 112 -1.43 -0.31 15.51
CA ASP A 112 -1.57 0.85 14.66
C ASP A 112 -0.78 0.66 13.35
N LEU A 113 -1.42 0.06 12.34
CA LEU A 113 -0.88 0.02 10.97
C LEU A 113 -1.01 1.38 10.24
N SER A 114 -1.76 2.33 10.81
CA SER A 114 -1.87 3.72 10.34
C SER A 114 -0.74 4.64 10.85
N SER A 115 0.17 4.14 11.70
CA SER A 115 1.31 4.88 12.28
C SER A 115 2.58 4.89 11.42
N ARG A 116 2.60 4.28 10.23
CA ARG A 116 3.79 4.28 9.35
C ARG A 116 3.94 5.57 8.53
N VAL A 117 3.66 6.73 9.13
CA VAL A 117 3.63 8.10 8.56
C VAL A 117 2.23 8.50 8.04
N ALA A 118 1.31 8.75 8.97
CA ALA A 118 0.60 10.03 9.11
C ALA A 118 -0.69 9.88 9.94
N LYS A 119 -0.62 10.26 11.22
CA LYS A 119 -1.73 10.97 11.86
C LYS A 119 -1.34 12.43 12.05
N THR A 120 -2.30 13.33 11.85
CA THR A 120 -2.20 14.72 12.29
C THR A 120 -1.75 14.73 13.75
N GLY A 121 -0.62 15.39 14.04
CA GLY A 121 -0.10 15.49 15.41
C GLY A 121 0.99 14.48 15.80
N ASP A 122 1.52 13.67 14.87
CA ASP A 122 2.68 12.83 15.15
C ASP A 122 3.90 13.72 15.51
N THR A 123 4.46 13.51 16.71
CA THR A 123 5.68 14.21 17.18
C THR A 123 6.89 13.31 16.96
N MET A 124 7.75 13.67 16.01
CA MET A 124 9.05 13.02 15.85
C MET A 124 10.04 13.65 16.84
N SER A 125 10.52 12.88 17.82
CA SER A 125 11.64 13.27 18.69
C SER A 125 12.97 12.78 18.10
N GLY A 126 14.01 13.63 18.11
CA GLY A 126 15.35 13.30 17.60
C GLY A 126 15.61 13.74 16.16
N THR A 127 16.76 13.37 15.60
CA THR A 127 17.16 13.75 14.23
C THR A 127 16.42 12.92 13.17
N LEU A 128 15.77 13.60 12.21
CA LEU A 128 15.19 12.96 11.03
C LEU A 128 16.21 12.94 9.87
N THR A 129 16.69 11.76 9.49
CA THR A 129 17.57 11.58 8.32
C THR A 129 16.76 11.05 7.14
N VAL A 130 16.64 11.86 6.08
CA VAL A 130 15.96 11.47 4.83
C VAL A 130 16.86 11.77 3.63
N PRO A 131 16.84 10.94 2.56
CA PRO A 131 17.59 11.25 1.34
C PRO A 131 17.14 12.56 0.67
N ARG A 132 15.85 12.89 0.81
CA ARG A 132 15.21 14.10 0.28
C ARG A 132 13.94 14.41 1.07
N LEU A 133 13.76 15.68 1.44
CA LEU A 133 12.51 16.21 1.98
C LEU A 133 11.81 17.05 0.88
N GLN A 134 10.59 16.66 0.50
CA GLN A 134 9.75 17.42 -0.45
C GLN A 134 8.58 18.04 0.29
N ILE A 135 8.43 19.36 0.20
CA ILE A 135 7.29 20.14 0.71
C ILE A 135 6.56 20.70 -0.52
N SER A 136 5.29 20.35 -0.70
CA SER A 136 4.53 20.67 -1.93
C SER A 136 3.14 21.22 -1.61
N SER A 137 3.00 22.53 -1.76
CA SER A 137 1.79 23.32 -1.57
C SER A 137 1.86 24.56 -2.46
N THR A 138 0.75 25.28 -2.58
CA THR A 138 0.72 26.61 -3.22
C THR A 138 1.53 27.64 -2.43
N ALA A 139 1.63 27.43 -1.11
CA ALA A 139 2.44 28.19 -0.17
C ALA A 139 3.17 27.20 0.75
N ASN A 140 4.49 27.13 0.64
CA ASN A 140 5.30 26.20 1.41
C ASN A 140 5.91 26.89 2.61
N TYR A 141 5.86 26.25 3.76
CA TYR A 141 6.48 26.73 5.00
C TYR A 141 7.33 25.60 5.59
N LEU A 142 8.52 25.96 6.05
CA LEU A 142 9.23 25.23 7.09
C LEU A 142 9.27 26.13 8.32
N ASP A 143 8.51 25.74 9.34
CA ASP A 143 8.34 26.49 10.57
C ASP A 143 9.55 26.28 11.48
N MET A 144 10.32 27.34 11.69
CA MET A 144 11.45 27.38 12.60
C MET A 144 10.97 28.06 13.88
N VAL A 145 10.38 27.26 14.77
CA VAL A 145 9.84 27.75 16.04
C VAL A 145 10.97 27.90 17.06
N ASP A 146 11.28 29.14 17.41
CA ASP A 146 12.12 29.47 18.56
C ASP A 146 11.21 29.78 19.75
N GLN A 147 11.33 29.00 20.82
CA GLN A 147 10.47 29.11 22.00
C GLN A 147 10.71 30.40 22.81
N ASP A 148 11.83 31.08 22.58
CA ASP A 148 12.24 32.25 23.34
C ASP A 148 12.18 33.55 22.51
N TRP A 149 12.31 33.47 21.18
CA TRP A 149 12.39 34.63 20.28
C TRP A 149 11.32 34.65 19.17
N GLY A 150 10.40 33.69 19.18
CA GLY A 150 9.28 33.60 18.25
C GLY A 150 9.61 32.85 16.95
N THR A 151 8.56 32.49 16.21
CA THR A 151 8.68 31.66 15.01
C THR A 151 9.16 32.47 13.80
N ARG A 152 10.07 31.88 13.02
CA ARG A 152 10.43 32.33 11.66
C ARG A 152 10.14 31.22 10.67
N PHE A 153 9.96 31.58 9.41
CA PHE A 153 9.64 30.59 8.38
C PHE A 153 10.63 30.66 7.23
N LEU A 154 11.07 29.50 6.74
CA LEU A 154 11.58 29.39 5.39
C LEU A 154 10.36 29.22 4.49
N HIS A 155 10.07 30.24 3.69
CA HIS A 155 8.82 30.36 2.96
C HIS A 155 9.06 30.44 1.46
N HIS A 156 8.20 29.77 0.68
CA HIS A 156 8.14 29.91 -0.77
C HIS A 156 6.69 30.07 -1.24
N ASN A 157 6.43 31.17 -1.95
CA ASN A 157 5.12 31.49 -2.51
C ASN A 157 5.27 32.54 -3.63
N GLN A 158 4.37 32.52 -4.61
CA GLN A 158 4.29 33.52 -5.69
C GLN A 158 5.63 33.79 -6.42
N GLY A 159 6.50 32.78 -6.55
CA GLY A 159 7.82 32.94 -7.19
C GLY A 159 8.89 33.59 -6.32
N LEU A 160 8.61 33.76 -5.02
CA LEU A 160 9.57 34.24 -4.03
C LEU A 160 9.97 33.11 -3.10
N MET A 161 11.24 33.08 -2.69
CA MET A 161 11.76 32.20 -1.64
C MET A 161 12.59 33.00 -0.64
N GLY A 162 12.41 32.76 0.65
CA GLY A 162 13.22 33.43 1.66
C GLY A 162 12.73 33.24 3.09
N PHE A 163 13.02 34.22 3.93
CA PHE A 163 12.66 34.25 5.34
C PHE A 163 11.44 35.12 5.58
N LEU A 164 10.38 34.53 6.12
CA LEU A 164 9.16 35.23 6.54
C LEU A 164 9.17 35.42 8.06
N LYS A 165 8.75 36.59 8.51
CA LYS A 165 8.53 36.92 9.92
C LYS A 165 7.21 36.31 10.43
N SER A 166 7.06 36.29 11.75
CA SER A 166 5.83 35.85 12.43
C SER A 166 4.59 36.71 12.12
N ASP A 167 4.78 37.96 11.70
CA ASP A 167 3.72 38.89 11.32
C ASP A 167 3.24 38.72 9.87
N GLY A 168 3.80 37.75 9.13
CA GLY A 168 3.47 37.49 7.73
C GLY A 168 4.18 38.40 6.73
N ASN A 169 5.06 39.31 7.18
CA ASN A 169 5.89 40.12 6.30
C ASN A 169 7.21 39.42 5.99
N TRP A 170 7.77 39.73 4.83
CA TRP A 170 9.10 39.24 4.48
C TRP A 170 10.19 39.95 5.28
N ASP A 171 11.19 39.18 5.74
CA ASP A 171 12.45 39.74 6.25
C ASP A 171 13.45 39.87 5.10
N MET A 172 13.58 38.81 4.31
CA MET A 172 14.44 38.75 3.12
C MET A 172 13.86 37.72 2.13
N TYR A 173 13.94 37.99 0.83
CA TYR A 173 13.56 37.02 -0.20
C TYR A 173 14.35 37.21 -1.49
N MET A 174 14.31 36.18 -2.33
CA MET A 174 14.77 36.21 -3.71
C MET A 174 13.62 35.94 -4.67
N ASN A 175 13.66 36.54 -5.85
CA ASN A 175 12.75 36.22 -6.95
C ASN A 175 13.38 35.23 -7.95
N ASN A 176 12.60 34.78 -8.93
CA ASN A 176 13.08 33.89 -10.00
C ASN A 176 14.23 34.46 -10.86
N SER A 177 14.46 35.77 -10.84
CA SER A 177 15.55 36.44 -11.55
C SER A 177 16.84 36.53 -10.72
N GLY A 178 16.86 35.97 -9.50
CA GLY A 178 18.02 35.98 -8.60
C GLY A 178 18.26 37.31 -7.88
N GLN A 179 17.31 38.26 -7.95
CA GLN A 179 17.40 39.51 -7.22
C GLN A 179 17.02 39.26 -5.76
N MET A 180 17.80 39.82 -4.82
CA MET A 180 17.56 39.73 -3.39
C MET A 180 17.01 41.04 -2.85
N TRP A 181 15.95 40.95 -2.04
CA TRP A 181 15.35 42.05 -1.31
C TRP A 181 15.48 41.80 0.20
N THR A 182 15.65 42.88 0.96
CA THR A 182 15.65 42.84 2.43
C THR A 182 14.79 43.96 3.00
N ALA A 183 14.17 43.74 4.16
CA ALA A 183 13.24 44.70 4.75
C ALA A 183 13.87 46.06 5.08
N ASN A 184 15.17 46.08 5.43
CA ASN A 184 15.83 47.32 5.84
C ASN A 184 16.44 48.10 4.67
N TYR A 185 16.81 47.42 3.58
CA TYR A 185 17.57 48.03 2.48
C TYR A 185 16.86 48.01 1.13
N GLY A 186 15.71 47.35 1.03
CA GLY A 186 15.03 47.16 -0.24
C GLY A 186 15.77 46.16 -1.14
N TRP A 187 15.73 46.40 -2.46
CA TRP A 187 16.50 45.62 -3.42
C TRP A 187 17.99 45.90 -3.24
N LEU A 188 18.78 44.86 -3.03
CA LEU A 188 20.21 45.02 -2.76
C LEU A 188 20.97 45.65 -3.93
N HIS A 189 20.52 45.40 -5.16
CA HIS A 189 21.02 46.10 -6.34
C HIS A 189 20.86 47.62 -6.22
N ASP A 190 19.66 48.10 -5.88
CA ASP A 190 19.41 49.54 -5.74
C ASP A 190 20.21 50.12 -4.57
N TYR A 191 20.39 49.35 -3.50
CA TYR A 191 21.14 49.77 -2.32
C TYR A 191 22.65 49.91 -2.59
N PHE A 192 23.29 48.87 -3.14
CA PHE A 192 24.73 48.87 -3.41
C PHE A 192 25.12 49.76 -4.59
N PHE A 193 24.24 49.91 -5.58
CA PHE A 193 24.48 50.71 -6.78
C PHE A 193 23.71 52.05 -6.78
N SER A 194 23.25 52.50 -5.60
CA SER A 194 22.56 53.79 -5.43
C SER A 194 23.39 55.00 -5.90
N THR A 195 24.72 54.85 -5.96
CA THR A 195 25.63 55.81 -6.61
C THR A 195 26.59 55.11 -7.54
N ILE A 196 26.23 55.01 -8.82
CA ILE A 196 26.93 55.62 -9.98
C ILE A 196 26.12 55.23 -11.21
N ALA A 197 25.13 56.05 -11.52
CA ALA A 197 24.44 56.05 -12.81
C ALA A 197 24.93 57.31 -13.55
N ASN A 198 25.88 57.11 -14.47
CA ASN A 198 26.22 58.01 -15.57
C ASN A 198 26.76 59.41 -15.20
N CYS A 199 28.09 59.56 -15.18
CA CYS A 199 28.72 60.84 -15.49
C CYS A 199 28.58 61.15 -16.99
N PHE A 200 27.36 61.49 -17.44
CA PHE A 200 27.11 61.99 -18.79
C PHE A 200 27.33 63.51 -18.82
N ILE A 201 28.47 63.94 -19.36
CA ILE A 201 28.52 65.21 -20.09
C ILE A 201 28.33 64.85 -21.54
N GLY A 202 27.09 64.97 -22.00
CA GLY A 202 26.79 65.12 -23.41
C GLY A 202 25.87 66.30 -23.53
N ASN A 203 26.25 67.23 -24.39
CA ASN A 203 25.45 68.38 -24.78
C ASN A 203 24.30 67.93 -25.72
N CYS A 204 23.46 67.01 -25.25
CA CYS A 204 22.26 66.51 -25.94
C CYS A 204 21.07 66.57 -24.97
N PRO A 205 19.91 67.10 -25.39
CA PRO A 205 18.79 67.36 -24.50
C PRO A 205 18.05 66.06 -24.17
N GLY A 206 18.12 65.62 -22.93
CA GLY A 206 17.37 64.48 -22.41
C GLY A 206 17.76 64.16 -20.96
N ASN A 207 16.78 64.22 -20.07
CA ASN A 207 16.91 64.16 -18.61
C ASN A 207 17.73 62.96 -18.09
N THR A 208 18.68 63.21 -17.16
CA THR A 208 18.56 62.94 -15.69
C THR A 208 19.93 63.08 -14.99
N GLY A 209 20.01 63.94 -13.95
CA GLY A 209 20.60 63.54 -12.66
C GLY A 209 22.05 63.91 -12.27
N ASN A 210 22.27 65.20 -11.92
CA ASN A 210 23.21 65.83 -10.97
C ASN A 210 24.68 65.35 -10.76
N CYS A 211 25.59 66.32 -10.91
CA CYS A 211 27.06 66.26 -10.91
C CYS A 211 27.70 66.44 -9.53
N SER A 212 28.95 65.97 -9.38
CA SER A 212 29.87 66.46 -8.34
C SER A 212 30.74 67.61 -8.89
N PRO A 213 30.82 68.77 -8.22
CA PRO A 213 31.65 69.89 -8.62
C PRO A 213 33.05 69.73 -8.01
N VAL A 214 33.86 68.84 -8.57
CA VAL A 214 35.31 68.95 -8.37
C VAL A 214 35.90 69.57 -9.62
N SER A 215 36.29 70.82 -9.45
CA SER A 215 37.02 71.67 -10.38
C SER A 215 38.02 70.87 -11.23
N ASN A 216 37.95 71.09 -12.55
CA ASN A 216 38.94 70.74 -13.57
C ASN A 216 38.70 69.45 -14.38
N ASN A 217 37.46 69.05 -14.65
CA ASN A 217 37.18 68.22 -15.83
C ASN A 217 37.08 69.08 -17.11
N ALA A 218 38.07 69.95 -17.30
CA ALA A 218 38.18 70.77 -18.50
C ALA A 218 38.77 69.90 -19.60
N THR A 219 37.90 69.49 -20.52
CA THR A 219 38.23 69.20 -21.90
C THR A 219 39.35 70.12 -22.39
N SER A 220 40.51 69.56 -22.74
CA SER A 220 41.51 70.29 -23.53
C SER A 220 40.95 70.42 -24.94
N VAL A 221 40.07 71.40 -25.14
CA VAL A 221 39.65 71.84 -26.46
C VAL A 221 40.79 72.66 -27.02
N VAL A 222 41.81 72.00 -27.58
CA VAL A 222 42.80 72.74 -28.38
C VAL A 222 42.20 72.91 -29.76
N SER A 223 41.60 74.08 -29.93
CA SER A 223 41.36 74.70 -31.23
C SER A 223 42.62 74.55 -32.11
N ASN A 224 42.42 73.98 -33.30
CA ASN A 224 43.40 73.71 -34.35
C ASN A 224 44.02 72.29 -34.29
N CYS A 225 43.49 71.41 -35.15
CA CYS A 225 44.08 70.15 -35.63
C CYS A 225 45.04 69.46 -34.64
N GLY A 226 44.50 68.68 -33.71
CA GLY A 226 45.29 67.93 -32.73
C GLY A 226 44.45 66.88 -32.01
N SER A 227 45.14 65.90 -31.41
CA SER A 227 44.54 64.78 -30.69
C SER A 227 43.62 65.26 -29.57
N ALA A 228 42.37 64.75 -29.53
CA ALA A 228 41.44 65.02 -28.45
C ALA A 228 41.63 63.97 -27.34
N SER A 229 41.79 64.42 -26.09
CA SER A 229 41.93 63.55 -24.92
C SER A 229 40.95 63.94 -23.83
N PHE A 230 40.23 62.96 -23.28
CA PHE A 230 39.41 63.14 -22.09
C PHE A 230 39.51 61.94 -21.14
N VAL A 231 39.23 62.19 -19.87
CA VAL A 231 39.35 61.23 -18.79
C VAL A 231 37.97 60.92 -18.23
N ARG A 232 37.67 59.63 -17.99
CA ARG A 232 36.43 59.19 -17.33
C ARG A 232 36.74 58.26 -16.17
N ASP A 233 36.00 58.43 -15.08
CA ASP A 233 35.98 57.48 -13.97
C ASP A 233 34.84 56.46 -14.25
N GLU A 234 35.19 55.19 -14.30
CA GLU A 234 34.32 54.04 -14.61
C GLU A 234 34.24 53.13 -13.38
N LEU A 235 33.04 52.64 -13.05
CA LEU A 235 32.91 51.51 -12.13
C LEU A 235 33.08 50.21 -12.89
N VAL A 236 34.05 49.40 -12.46
CA VAL A 236 34.28 48.07 -13.02
C VAL A 236 33.94 47.03 -11.96
N ASP A 237 33.04 46.11 -12.30
CA ASP A 237 32.76 44.92 -11.51
C ASP A 237 33.75 43.80 -11.89
N ASN A 238 34.68 43.51 -10.98
CA ASN A 238 35.64 42.41 -11.12
C ASN A 238 35.14 41.13 -10.42
N GLY A 239 33.82 40.98 -10.25
CA GLY A 239 33.15 39.82 -9.65
C GLY A 239 33.18 39.80 -8.12
N SER A 240 34.33 40.09 -7.50
CA SER A 240 34.49 40.13 -6.03
C SER A 240 34.94 41.49 -5.48
N GLN A 241 35.24 42.44 -6.36
CA GLN A 241 35.64 43.80 -6.00
C GLN A 241 35.02 44.78 -7.00
N ILE A 242 34.32 45.78 -6.48
CA ILE A 242 33.93 46.97 -7.23
C ILE A 242 35.10 47.95 -7.14
N ALA A 243 35.64 48.36 -8.29
CA ALA A 243 36.73 49.32 -8.36
C ALA A 243 36.33 50.53 -9.20
N VAL A 244 36.76 51.72 -8.78
CA VAL A 244 36.72 52.92 -9.63
C VAL A 244 38.01 52.95 -10.44
N ARG A 245 37.91 52.84 -11.76
CA ARG A 245 39.05 52.99 -12.68
C ARG A 245 38.95 54.32 -13.42
N ARG A 246 40.08 55.02 -13.53
CA ARG A 246 40.22 56.20 -14.39
C ARG A 246 40.74 55.78 -15.77
N THR A 247 39.93 55.99 -16.81
CA THR A 247 40.25 55.64 -18.20
C THR A 247 40.43 56.92 -19.03
N GLN A 248 41.57 57.07 -19.71
CA GLN A 248 41.82 58.16 -20.66
C GLN A 248 41.53 57.67 -22.09
N TYR A 249 40.65 58.37 -22.79
CA TYR A 249 40.35 58.13 -24.20
C TYR A 249 41.08 59.16 -25.05
N ASN A 250 41.85 58.70 -26.03
CA ASN A 250 42.58 59.54 -26.96
C ASN A 250 42.05 59.29 -28.38
N PHE A 251 41.60 60.35 -29.06
CA PHE A 251 41.12 60.29 -30.43
C PHE A 251 42.06 61.08 -31.33
N ASN A 252 42.41 60.49 -32.47
CA ASN A 252 43.16 61.19 -33.50
C ASN A 252 42.16 61.86 -34.45
N CYS A 253 41.91 63.16 -34.24
CA CYS A 253 41.07 63.92 -35.15
C CYS A 253 41.88 64.25 -36.41
N ASN A 254 41.36 63.90 -37.59
CA ASN A 254 41.97 64.34 -38.85
C ASN A 254 41.79 65.86 -39.02
N CYS A 255 42.63 66.49 -39.83
CA CYS A 255 42.66 67.95 -40.03
C CYS A 255 41.39 68.56 -40.66
N ASN A 256 40.37 67.76 -40.97
CA ASN A 256 39.07 68.22 -41.47
C ASN A 256 38.05 68.45 -40.32
N CYS A 257 38.47 68.41 -39.06
CA CYS A 257 37.59 68.53 -37.88
C CYS A 257 36.44 67.50 -37.85
N ASN A 258 36.52 66.43 -38.66
CA ASN A 258 35.56 65.34 -38.64
C ASN A 258 36.03 64.32 -37.58
N CYS A 259 35.83 64.66 -36.31
CA CYS A 259 35.98 63.69 -35.24
C CYS A 259 34.71 62.82 -35.27
N ASP A 260 34.69 61.75 -36.07
CA ASP A 260 33.63 60.75 -36.00
C ASP A 260 33.74 60.08 -34.63
N CYS A 261 32.87 60.48 -33.71
CA CYS A 261 32.71 59.90 -32.38
C CYS A 261 32.11 58.47 -32.41
N TYR A 262 32.15 57.80 -33.56
CA TYR A 262 31.53 56.49 -33.79
C TYR A 262 32.53 55.54 -34.47
N CYS A 263 33.37 54.92 -33.66
CA CYS A 263 33.74 53.52 -33.78
C CYS A 263 33.63 52.89 -32.39
#